data_AF-A0A940WS60-F1
#
_entry.id   AF-A0A940WS60-F1
#
_cell.length_a   1.000
_cell.length_b   1.000
_cell.length_c   1.000
_cell.angle_alpha   90.00
_cell.angle_beta   90.00
_cell.angle_gamma   90.00
#
_symmetry.space_group_name_H-M   'P 1'
#
loop_
_entity.id
_entity.type
_entity.pdbx_description
1 polymer ?
#
loop_
_entity_poly.entity_id
_entity_poly.type
_entity_poly.pdbx_seq_one_letter_code
_entity_poly.pdbx_strand_id
1 'polypeptide(L)' 'MRKHNKTGKILYFIGIWINAIGLALLWVEGIPEPYPSFSIPLIVLGVILLISTNFFKKGKDD' A
#
# COMPACT_ATOMS: atom_id res chain seq x y z
N MET A 1 8.03 14.79 3.62
CA MET A 1 8.80 13.95 2.68
C MET A 1 10.35 14.04 2.78
N ARG A 2 10.95 14.85 3.67
CA ARG A 2 12.43 14.91 3.88
C ARG A 2 13.01 13.82 4.81
N LYS A 3 12.17 12.98 5.45
CA LYS A 3 12.54 12.05 6.55
C LYS A 3 12.57 10.55 6.19
N HIS A 4 12.27 10.16 4.94
CA HIS A 4 12.30 8.76 4.50
C HIS A 4 13.52 8.52 3.60
N ASN A 5 14.22 7.41 3.84
CA ASN A 5 15.23 6.89 2.91
C ASN A 5 14.57 6.54 1.56
N LYS A 6 15.36 6.47 0.47
CA LYS A 6 14.85 6.19 -0.88
C LYS A 6 13.95 4.93 -0.89
N THR A 7 14.36 3.88 -0.16
CA THR A 7 13.60 2.64 0.04
C THR A 7 12.23 2.87 0.70
N GLY A 8 12.17 3.64 1.79
CA GLY A 8 10.92 3.93 2.50
C GLY A 8 9.94 4.79 1.69
N LYS A 9 10.42 5.58 0.72
CA LYS A 9 9.56 6.29 -0.24
C LYS A 9 8.96 5.36 -1.29
N ILE A 10 9.78 4.46 -1.84
CA ILE A 10 9.34 3.47 -2.83
C ILE A 10 8.28 2.56 -2.21
N LEU A 11 8.55 2.03 -1.00
CA LEU A 11 7.63 1.15 -0.30
C LEU A 11 6.28 1.82 0.00
N TYR A 12 6.31 3.13 0.29
CA TYR A 12 5.11 3.92 0.58
C TYR A 12 4.28 4.10 -0.70
N PHE A 13 4.94 4.37 -1.82
CA PHE A 13 4.27 4.50 -3.10
C PHE A 13 3.64 3.18 -3.53
N ILE A 14 4.37 2.06 -3.39
CA ILE A 14 3.85 0.71 -3.66
C ILE A 14 2.62 0.41 -2.78
N GLY A 15 2.68 0.72 -1.48
CA GLY A 15 1.55 0.54 -0.56
C GLY A 15 0.31 1.36 -0.95
N ILE A 16 0.48 2.58 -1.47
CA ILE A 16 -0.62 3.40 -1.99
C ILE A 16 -1.26 2.73 -3.21
N TRP A 17 -0.45 2.31 -4.19
CA TRP A 17 -0.98 1.69 -5.41
C TRP A 17 -1.73 0.39 -5.12
N ILE A 18 -1.20 -0.44 -4.23
CA ILE A 18 -1.86 -1.70 -3.83
C ILE A 18 -3.21 -1.41 -3.15
N ASN A 19 -3.28 -0.42 -2.26
CA ASN A 19 -4.55 0.01 -1.67
C ASN A 19 -5.53 0.55 -2.73
N ALA A 20 -5.05 1.38 -3.65
CA ALA A 20 -5.88 1.96 -4.71
C ALA A 20 -6.48 0.87 -5.62
N ILE A 21 -5.70 -0.14 -5.98
CA ILE A 21 -6.17 -1.30 -6.74
C ILE A 21 -7.19 -2.10 -5.93
N GLY A 22 -6.90 -2.38 -4.65
CA GLY A 22 -7.84 -3.10 -3.77
C GLY A 22 -9.18 -2.35 -3.61
N LEU A 23 -9.15 -1.03 -3.48
CA LEU A 23 -10.35 -0.19 -3.45
C LEU A 23 -11.08 -0.19 -4.79
N ALA A 24 -10.36 -0.11 -5.92
CA ALA A 24 -10.99 -0.22 -7.23
C ALA A 24 -11.70 -1.57 -7.41
N LEU A 25 -11.08 -2.68 -7.01
CA LEU A 25 -11.69 -4.02 -7.04
C LEU A 25 -12.92 -4.16 -6.12
N LEU A 26 -13.02 -3.34 -5.07
CA LEU A 26 -14.14 -3.35 -4.13
C LEU A 26 -15.32 -2.50 -4.60
N TRP A 27 -15.06 -1.34 -5.21
CA TRP A 27 -16.07 -0.31 -5.49
C TRP A 27 -16.49 -0.20 -6.96
N VAL A 28 -15.70 -0.75 -7.89
CA VAL A 28 -16.02 -0.70 -9.32
C VAL A 28 -16.93 -1.86 -9.69
N GLU A 29 -18.14 -1.54 -10.14
CA GLU A 29 -19.09 -2.51 -10.67
C GLU A 29 -18.65 -3.05 -12.04
N GLY A 30 -19.05 -4.28 -12.36
CA GLY A 30 -18.74 -4.93 -13.64
C GLY A 30 -17.38 -5.64 -13.71
N ILE A 31 -16.65 -5.71 -12.59
CA ILE A 31 -15.45 -6.53 -12.49
C ILE A 31 -15.86 -8.01 -12.33
N PRO A 32 -15.39 -8.92 -13.20
CA PRO A 32 -15.75 -10.33 -13.13
C PRO A 32 -15.10 -11.04 -11.94
N GLU A 33 -15.75 -12.09 -11.42
CA GLU A 33 -15.10 -13.00 -10.47
C GLU A 33 -13.88 -13.68 -11.13
N PRO A 34 -12.80 -13.97 -10.38
CA PRO A 34 -12.66 -13.88 -8.93
C PRO A 34 -12.06 -12.56 -8.41
N TYR A 35 -11.91 -11.54 -9.26
CA TYR A 35 -11.10 -10.36 -8.92
C TYR A 35 -11.62 -9.54 -7.71
N PRO A 36 -12.94 -9.30 -7.54
CA PRO A 36 -13.47 -8.58 -6.37
C PRO A 36 -13.19 -9.30 -5.06
N SER A 37 -13.14 -10.65 -5.08
CA SER A 37 -12.84 -11.47 -3.91
C SER A 37 -11.43 -11.23 -3.34
N PHE A 38 -10.48 -10.72 -4.16
CA PHE A 38 -9.13 -10.36 -3.71
C PHE A 38 -9.01 -8.94 -3.16
N SER A 39 -10.07 -8.11 -3.25
CA SER A 39 -10.04 -6.70 -2.85
C SER A 39 -9.60 -6.49 -1.39
N ILE A 40 -10.28 -7.16 -0.45
CA ILE A 40 -10.00 -7.06 0.99
C ILE A 40 -8.56 -7.53 1.32
N PRO A 41 -8.10 -8.71 0.87
CA PRO A 41 -6.70 -9.11 1.02
C PRO A 41 -5.70 -8.09 0.49
N LEU A 42 -5.96 -7.49 -0.68
CA LEU A 42 -5.10 -6.45 -1.26
C LEU A 42 -5.02 -5.19 -0.39
N ILE A 43 -6.17 -4.70 0.08
CA ILE A 43 -6.23 -3.52 0.96
C ILE A 43 -5.43 -3.80 2.25
N VAL A 44 -5.62 -4.95 2.88
CA VAL A 44 -4.89 -5.34 4.09
C VAL A 44 -3.38 -5.38 3.84
N LEU A 45 -2.94 -6.00 2.74
CA LEU A 45 -1.54 -6.03 2.32
C LEU A 45 -0.97 -4.62 2.11
N GLY A 46 -1.72 -3.76 1.42
CA GLY A 46 -1.34 -2.38 1.19
C GLY A 46 -1.18 -1.61 2.51
N VAL A 47 -2.10 -1.76 3.45
CA VAL A 47 -2.02 -1.12 4.79
C VAL A 47 -0.80 -1.62 5.56
N ILE A 48 -0.53 -2.92 5.56
CA ILE A 48 0.67 -3.49 6.19
C ILE A 48 1.95 -2.89 5.57
N LEU A 49 2.00 -2.77 4.25
CA LEU A 49 3.11 -2.11 3.54
C LEU A 49 3.26 -0.63 3.91
N LEU A 50 2.15 0.10 4.04
CA LEU A 50 2.19 1.50 4.46
C LEU A 50 2.69 1.63 5.90
N ILE A 51 2.23 0.78 6.82
CA ILE A 51 2.70 0.77 8.20
C ILE A 51 4.18 0.38 8.24
N SER A 52 4.60 -0.61 7.44
CA SER A 52 5.99 -1.08 7.43
C SER A 52 6.97 -0.02 6.94
N THR A 53 6.50 0.94 6.12
CA THR A 53 7.33 2.10 5.71
C THR A 53 7.81 2.95 6.88
N ASN A 54 7.12 2.91 8.02
CA ASN A 54 7.55 3.62 9.23
C ASN A 54 8.85 3.06 9.79
N PHE A 55 9.16 1.77 9.60
CA PHE A 55 10.46 1.19 9.98
C PHE A 55 11.60 1.68 9.09
N PHE A 56 11.28 2.17 7.88
CA PHE A 56 12.25 2.77 6.95
C PHE A 56 12.31 4.30 7.02
N LYS A 57 11.67 4.91 8.04
CA LYS A 57 11.97 6.30 8.39
C LYS A 57 13.44 6.39 8.72
N LYS A 58 14.13 7.34 8.09
CA LYS A 58 15.52 7.64 8.43
C LYS A 58 15.53 7.97 9.92
N GLY A 59 16.17 7.12 10.71
CA GLY A 59 16.44 7.38 12.13
C GLY A 59 17.00 8.79 12.22
N LYS A 60 16.45 9.57 13.15
CA LYS A 60 17.01 10.86 13.49
C LYS A 60 18.04 10.65 14.60
N ASP A 61 18.85 9.61 14.42
CA ASP A 61 19.96 9.25 15.29
C ASP A 61 21.21 9.35 14.40
N ASP A 62 21.91 10.46 14.65
CA ASP A 62 23.27 10.88 14.30
C ASP A 62 23.64 11.12 12.82
#